data_AF-A0A1G2ZEN0-F1
#
_entry.id   AF-A0A1G2ZEN0-F1
#
_cell.length_a   1.000
_cell.length_b   1.000
_cell.length_c   1.000
_cell.angle_alpha   90.00
_cell.angle_beta   90.00
_cell.angle_gamma   90.00
#
_symmetry.space_group_name_H-M   'P 1'
#
loop_
_entity.id
_entity.type
_entity.pdbx_description
1 polymer ?
#
loop_
_entity_poly.entity_id
_entity_poly.type
_entity_poly.pdbx_seq_one_letter_code
_entity_poly.pdbx_strand_id
1 'polypeptide(L)'
;MHRARLFFRLFLLLATWFAVCGAALGRAERDLGSPTRREFQRRGESAASKDVASKDAASKDTASKDAASKDTASEDAAPKDAALASFQRPLCRLETRLFADAADGRWDEFSLLGAALVASGVEDLATLRHYQRRQEGLIGELQNSGRLTGGPRHRAEVVFEFMHQHVFDGGYQIDATDLRVALDRGRFNCVSASVLFGCLAGEIGLEVRGLEAPGHVMSRVILPDGPLDVETTCPTWFRLVHDPKRRAQAVEKTIGRDPSKSPSQPRQVSPVEMIAMIYYNRGVDLLAQRQFEQAAVANAKALRLDAASTTARGNLLATINNWAIALGGLGRYAEAADLLRQGLALEPHYETLSLNYAHVHRQWISHLMASGHRGKADQMVQEALDDPYLHRQ
;
A
#
# COMPACT_ATOMS: atom_id res chain seq x y z
N MET A 1 21.92 1.87 0.66
CA MET A 1 21.13 0.61 0.73
C MET A 1 20.88 0.07 2.14
N HIS A 2 21.83 0.12 3.08
CA HIS A 2 21.61 -0.40 4.45
C HIS A 2 20.66 0.45 5.34
N ARG A 3 20.62 1.77 5.17
CA ARG A 3 19.77 2.66 6.00
C ARG A 3 18.26 2.55 5.72
N ALA A 4 17.87 2.29 4.48
CA ALA A 4 16.45 2.17 4.08
C ALA A 4 15.81 0.85 4.56
N ARG A 5 16.57 -0.26 4.52
CA ARG A 5 16.15 -1.56 5.06
C ARG A 5 16.02 -1.54 6.59
N LEU A 6 16.85 -0.73 7.25
CA LEU A 6 16.78 -0.53 8.69
C LEU A 6 15.52 0.26 9.06
N PHE A 7 15.16 1.30 8.30
CA PHE A 7 13.98 2.13 8.58
C PHE A 7 12.65 1.35 8.46
N PHE A 8 12.51 0.51 7.43
CA PHE A 8 11.30 -0.31 7.25
C PHE A 8 11.16 -1.40 8.32
N ARG A 9 12.28 -2.04 8.71
CA ARG A 9 12.30 -3.00 9.83
C ARG A 9 12.08 -2.33 11.18
N LEU A 10 12.63 -1.14 11.40
CA LEU A 10 12.41 -0.37 12.63
C LEU A 10 10.95 0.11 12.72
N PHE A 11 10.31 0.45 11.60
CA PHE A 11 8.91 0.86 11.54
C PHE A 11 7.94 -0.28 11.91
N LEU A 12 8.14 -1.49 11.36
CA LEU A 12 7.38 -2.69 11.73
C LEU A 12 7.64 -3.15 13.17
N LEU A 13 8.89 -3.03 13.65
CA LEU A 13 9.27 -3.33 15.04
C LEU A 13 8.74 -2.28 16.03
N LEU A 14 8.68 -0.99 15.66
CA LEU A 14 8.10 0.06 16.51
C LEU A 14 6.59 -0.03 16.59
N ALA A 15 5.91 -0.38 15.48
CA ALA A 15 4.46 -0.60 15.47
C ALA A 15 4.05 -1.81 16.35
N THR A 16 4.84 -2.88 16.35
CA THR A 16 4.63 -4.04 17.24
C THR A 16 5.08 -3.76 18.68
N TRP A 17 6.15 -2.99 18.89
CA TRP A 17 6.60 -2.60 20.24
C TRP A 17 5.63 -1.64 20.94
N PHE A 18 5.00 -0.71 20.24
CA PHE A 18 3.92 0.12 20.82
C PHE A 18 2.66 -0.69 21.16
N ALA A 19 2.31 -1.70 20.35
CA ALA A 19 1.19 -2.60 20.64
C ALA A 19 1.44 -3.50 21.86
N VAL A 20 2.69 -3.94 22.09
CA VAL A 20 3.06 -4.82 23.21
C VAL A 20 3.40 -4.05 24.50
N CYS A 21 4.11 -2.92 24.42
CA CYS A 21 4.49 -2.14 25.60
C CYS A 21 3.39 -1.21 26.12
N GLY A 22 2.44 -0.77 25.29
CA GLY A 22 1.25 -0.04 25.75
C GLY A 22 0.41 -0.84 26.76
N ALA A 23 0.40 -2.17 26.64
CA ALA A 23 -0.28 -3.07 27.58
C ALA A 23 0.51 -3.35 28.88
N ALA A 24 1.83 -3.13 28.88
CA ALA A 24 2.70 -3.37 30.04
C ALA A 24 2.78 -2.14 30.97
N LEU A 25 2.73 -0.91 30.44
CA LEU A 25 2.75 0.30 31.27
C LEU A 25 1.46 0.50 32.09
N GLY A 26 0.30 0.05 31.61
CA GLY A 26 -0.96 0.09 32.38
C GLY A 26 -1.04 -0.91 33.55
N ARG A 27 -0.03 -1.78 33.71
CA ARG A 27 0.05 -2.75 34.80
C ARG A 27 1.06 -2.36 35.90
N ALA A 28 1.97 -1.42 35.62
CA ALA A 28 2.96 -0.94 36.59
C ALA A 28 2.51 0.28 37.41
N GLU A 29 1.47 1.01 36.96
CA GLU A 29 0.94 2.19 37.68
C GLU A 29 -0.06 1.86 38.80
N ARG A 30 -0.37 0.57 39.04
CA ARG A 30 -1.29 0.15 40.11
C ARG A 30 -0.61 -0.21 41.45
N ASP A 31 0.72 -0.18 41.55
CA ASP A 31 1.45 -0.71 42.72
C ASP A 31 2.48 0.24 43.37
N LEU A 32 2.44 1.55 43.13
CA LEU A 32 3.37 2.48 43.79
C LEU A 32 2.64 3.61 44.52
N GLY A 33 2.32 3.33 45.78
CA GLY A 33 2.06 4.33 46.81
C GLY A 33 3.29 5.21 47.05
N SER A 34 3.00 6.49 47.34
CA SER A 34 3.92 7.60 47.61
C SER A 34 4.89 7.41 48.82
N PRO A 35 5.93 8.24 48.94
CA PRO A 35 7.30 7.81 49.30
C PRO A 35 7.73 8.12 50.74
N THR A 36 8.79 7.43 51.20
CA THR A 36 9.66 7.89 52.29
C THR A 36 11.14 7.78 51.95
N ARG A 37 11.91 8.65 52.58
CA ARG A 37 13.24 9.21 52.25
C ARG A 37 14.36 8.44 52.97
N ARG A 38 15.56 8.35 52.33
CA ARG A 38 16.88 7.84 52.83
C ARG A 38 17.00 6.29 52.72
N GLU A 39 18.06 5.66 52.20
CA GLU A 39 19.51 5.79 52.37
C GLU A 39 20.26 5.25 51.11
N PHE A 40 21.25 5.96 50.55
CA PHE A 40 22.71 5.78 50.70
C PHE A 40 23.34 4.51 50.08
N GLN A 41 23.95 4.71 48.90
CA GLN A 41 25.32 4.33 48.47
C GLN A 41 25.92 2.94 48.82
N ARG A 42 26.42 2.30 47.73
CA ARG A 42 27.64 1.48 47.55
C ARG A 42 27.56 -0.07 47.58
N ARG A 43 28.45 -0.60 46.71
CA ARG A 43 29.01 -1.96 46.54
C ARG A 43 28.21 -2.84 45.55
N GLY A 44 28.80 -3.47 44.55
CA GLY A 44 30.20 -3.85 44.32
C GLY A 44 30.33 -5.38 44.35
N GLU A 45 30.59 -5.95 43.17
CA GLU A 45 31.20 -7.27 42.90
C GLU A 45 30.38 -8.58 43.01
N SER A 46 30.33 -9.26 41.84
CA SER A 46 30.63 -10.67 41.57
C SER A 46 30.12 -11.79 42.49
N ALA A 47 29.27 -12.67 41.94
CA ALA A 47 29.41 -14.12 42.06
C ALA A 47 28.58 -14.85 40.99
N ALA A 48 29.24 -15.76 40.27
CA ALA A 48 28.62 -16.78 39.43
C ALA A 48 28.27 -18.01 40.26
N SER A 49 27.16 -18.70 39.96
CA SER A 49 27.07 -20.17 39.84
C SER A 49 25.63 -20.70 39.85
N LYS A 50 25.28 -21.37 38.73
CA LYS A 50 24.50 -22.61 38.55
C LYS A 50 22.96 -22.63 38.68
N ASP A 51 22.37 -22.87 37.51
CA ASP A 51 21.46 -23.97 37.14
C ASP A 51 20.24 -24.29 38.02
N VAL A 52 19.06 -23.93 37.50
CA VAL A 52 17.89 -24.84 37.46
C VAL A 52 17.20 -24.67 36.11
N ALA A 53 17.08 -25.79 35.39
CA ALA A 53 16.32 -25.93 34.15
C ALA A 53 14.80 -25.83 34.40
N SER A 54 14.06 -25.17 33.51
CA SER A 54 12.82 -25.74 32.97
C SER A 54 12.28 -24.94 31.77
N LYS A 55 12.14 -25.68 30.66
CA LYS A 55 11.01 -25.72 29.72
C LYS A 55 10.60 -24.44 28.98
N ASP A 56 10.93 -24.46 27.69
CA ASP A 56 9.99 -24.35 26.57
C ASP A 56 8.76 -23.45 26.73
N ALA A 57 8.81 -22.29 26.09
CA ALA A 57 7.66 -21.71 25.41
C ALA A 57 8.15 -20.96 24.16
N ALA A 58 8.43 -21.72 23.11
CA ALA A 58 8.54 -21.20 21.76
C ALA A 58 7.26 -20.44 21.42
N SER A 59 7.39 -19.14 21.13
CA SER A 59 6.33 -18.37 20.48
C SER A 59 6.17 -18.93 19.07
N LYS A 60 5.24 -19.87 18.92
CA LYS A 60 4.71 -20.24 17.62
C LYS A 60 3.93 -19.04 17.10
N ASP A 61 4.53 -18.34 16.15
CA ASP A 61 3.79 -17.51 15.21
C ASP A 61 2.82 -18.43 14.47
N THR A 62 1.56 -18.42 14.89
CA THR A 62 0.46 -18.98 14.11
C THR A 62 0.24 -18.08 12.92
N ALA A 63 0.94 -18.41 11.82
CA ALA A 63 0.48 -18.09 10.49
C ALA A 63 -0.97 -18.61 10.37
N SER A 64 -1.93 -17.69 10.33
CA SER A 64 -3.28 -17.98 9.90
C SER A 64 -3.19 -18.55 8.47
N LYS A 65 -3.37 -19.86 8.38
CA LYS A 65 -3.75 -20.57 7.17
C LYS A 65 -5.28 -20.69 7.18
N ASP A 66 -5.81 -20.67 5.96
CA ASP A 66 -7.19 -20.94 5.55
C ASP A 66 -8.14 -19.72 5.67
N ALA A 67 -8.93 -19.37 4.66
CA ALA A 67 -9.47 -20.19 3.57
C ALA A 67 -9.51 -19.43 2.24
N ALA A 68 -9.19 -20.14 1.15
CA ALA A 68 -9.77 -19.85 -0.14
C ALA A 68 -11.29 -20.04 -0.04
N SER A 69 -12.05 -18.95 0.06
CA SER A 69 -13.50 -19.01 -0.05
C SER A 69 -13.88 -19.14 -1.53
N LYS A 70 -14.44 -20.31 -1.86
CA LYS A 70 -15.26 -20.50 -3.05
C LYS A 70 -16.43 -19.49 -3.05
N ASP A 71 -16.62 -18.85 -4.19
CA ASP A 71 -17.85 -18.28 -4.74
C ASP A 71 -19.03 -18.07 -3.77
N THR A 72 -19.09 -16.88 -3.15
CA THR A 72 -20.33 -16.25 -2.65
C THR A 72 -20.30 -14.76 -3.00
N ALA A 73 -20.45 -14.44 -4.29
CA ALA A 73 -20.16 -13.11 -4.82
C ALA A 73 -21.33 -12.11 -4.82
N SER A 74 -22.51 -12.39 -4.24
CA SER A 74 -23.67 -11.48 -4.43
C SER A 74 -24.32 -10.88 -3.19
N GLU A 75 -24.15 -11.41 -1.98
CA GLU A 75 -24.83 -10.85 -0.77
C GLU A 75 -23.93 -9.91 0.07
N ASP A 76 -22.61 -10.10 0.06
CA ASP A 76 -21.64 -9.32 0.87
C ASP A 76 -21.02 -8.10 0.16
N ALA A 77 -21.33 -7.86 -1.12
CA ALA A 77 -20.70 -6.79 -1.91
C ALA A 77 -21.28 -5.40 -1.57
N ALA A 78 -22.60 -5.27 -1.46
CA ALA A 78 -23.26 -3.99 -1.23
C ALA A 78 -22.87 -3.28 0.10
N PRO A 79 -22.70 -3.99 1.23
CA PRO A 79 -22.19 -3.38 2.46
C PRO A 79 -20.76 -2.86 2.33
N LYS A 80 -19.90 -3.60 1.61
CA LYS A 80 -18.49 -3.23 1.38
C LYS A 80 -18.36 -2.03 0.47
N ASP A 81 -19.19 -1.93 -0.56
CA ASP A 81 -19.21 -0.78 -1.48
C ASP A 81 -19.68 0.49 -0.76
N ALA A 82 -20.71 0.39 0.08
CA ALA A 82 -21.18 1.50 0.91
C ALA A 82 -20.12 1.94 1.93
N ALA A 83 -19.42 1.00 2.57
CA ALA A 83 -18.33 1.30 3.48
C ALA A 83 -17.11 1.90 2.75
N LEU A 84 -16.85 1.52 1.50
CA LEU A 84 -15.80 2.13 0.69
C LEU A 84 -16.17 3.56 0.28
N ALA A 85 -17.46 3.81 0.05
CA ALA A 85 -17.98 5.13 -0.31
C ALA A 85 -17.77 6.19 0.79
N SER A 86 -17.68 5.80 2.08
CA SER A 86 -17.41 6.76 3.17
C SER A 86 -16.01 7.39 3.10
N PHE A 87 -15.08 6.73 2.40
CA PHE A 87 -13.72 7.23 2.16
C PHE A 87 -13.60 7.97 0.82
N GLN A 88 -14.69 8.13 0.07
CA GLN A 88 -14.69 8.93 -1.15
C GLN A 88 -14.79 10.43 -0.81
N ARG A 89 -14.15 11.24 -1.65
CA ARG A 89 -14.21 12.71 -1.57
C ARG A 89 -14.59 13.26 -2.95
N PRO A 90 -15.10 14.51 -3.01
CA PRO A 90 -15.36 15.16 -4.28
C PRO A 90 -14.16 15.05 -5.21
N LEU A 91 -14.41 14.59 -6.42
CA LEU A 91 -13.41 14.42 -7.45
C LEU A 91 -13.26 15.73 -8.22
N CYS A 92 -12.05 16.02 -8.69
CA CYS A 92 -11.88 17.07 -9.69
C CYS A 92 -12.51 16.64 -11.01
N ARG A 93 -12.74 17.59 -11.94
CA ARG A 93 -13.41 17.32 -13.22
C ARG A 93 -12.72 16.22 -14.04
N LEU A 94 -11.39 16.18 -14.02
CA LEU A 94 -10.62 15.14 -14.73
C LEU A 94 -10.77 13.77 -14.08
N GLU A 95 -10.71 13.68 -12.76
CA GLU A 95 -10.95 12.43 -12.04
C GLU A 95 -12.38 11.92 -12.24
N THR A 96 -13.40 12.80 -12.22
CA THR A 96 -14.78 12.38 -12.52
C THR A 96 -14.89 11.70 -13.88
N ARG A 97 -14.26 12.26 -14.92
CA ARG A 97 -14.24 11.67 -16.26
C ARG A 97 -13.42 10.38 -16.28
N LEU A 98 -12.24 10.38 -15.67
CA LEU A 98 -11.38 9.20 -15.55
C LEU A 98 -12.14 7.99 -15.00
N PHE A 99 -12.84 8.14 -13.87
CA PHE A 99 -13.56 7.01 -13.28
C PHE A 99 -14.85 6.66 -14.02
N ALA A 100 -15.41 7.56 -14.82
CA ALA A 100 -16.54 7.23 -15.69
C ALA A 100 -16.06 6.41 -16.90
N ASP A 101 -14.91 6.77 -17.47
CA ASP A 101 -14.24 6.03 -18.53
C ASP A 101 -13.83 4.63 -18.08
N ALA A 102 -13.23 4.52 -16.88
CA ALA A 102 -12.80 3.24 -16.31
C ALA A 102 -13.94 2.26 -15.94
N ALA A 103 -15.21 2.69 -15.99
CA ALA A 103 -16.32 1.98 -15.35
C ALA A 103 -16.59 0.59 -15.97
N ASP A 104 -16.23 0.37 -17.22
CA ASP A 104 -16.35 -0.92 -17.92
C ASP A 104 -15.03 -1.72 -17.94
N GLY A 105 -14.01 -1.24 -17.20
CA GLY A 105 -12.67 -1.83 -17.15
C GLY A 105 -11.79 -1.51 -18.35
N ARG A 106 -12.16 -0.51 -19.17
CA ARG A 106 -11.40 -0.08 -20.36
C ARG A 106 -11.16 1.43 -20.31
N TRP A 107 -10.38 1.89 -21.28
CA TRP A 107 -10.14 3.31 -21.51
C TRP A 107 -10.64 3.63 -22.92
N ASP A 108 -11.74 4.39 -23.02
CA ASP A 108 -12.35 4.82 -24.28
C ASP A 108 -12.09 6.30 -24.54
N GLU A 109 -12.06 7.12 -23.48
CA GLU A 109 -11.83 8.57 -23.52
C GLU A 109 -10.38 8.95 -23.21
N PHE A 110 -9.75 8.28 -22.23
CA PHE A 110 -8.37 8.55 -21.84
C PHE A 110 -7.39 7.61 -22.55
N SER A 111 -6.22 8.13 -22.90
CA SER A 111 -5.07 7.25 -23.15
C SER A 111 -4.53 6.74 -21.80
N LEU A 112 -3.75 5.65 -21.82
CA LEU A 112 -3.08 5.16 -20.61
C LEU A 112 -2.24 6.25 -19.93
N LEU A 113 -1.51 7.06 -20.71
CA LEU A 113 -0.75 8.20 -20.16
C LEU A 113 -1.68 9.25 -19.55
N GLY A 114 -2.76 9.61 -20.25
CA GLY A 114 -3.71 10.60 -19.75
C GLY A 114 -4.30 10.18 -18.40
N ALA A 115 -4.71 8.92 -18.31
CA ALA A 115 -5.22 8.33 -17.08
C ALA A 115 -4.17 8.34 -15.94
N ALA A 116 -2.93 7.94 -16.26
CA ALA A 116 -1.82 7.94 -15.32
C ALA A 116 -1.42 9.32 -14.81
N LEU A 117 -1.48 10.35 -15.66
CA LEU A 117 -1.20 11.74 -15.28
C LEU A 117 -2.26 12.29 -14.33
N VAL A 118 -3.55 12.03 -14.61
CA VAL A 118 -4.64 12.39 -13.69
C VAL A 118 -4.47 11.68 -12.36
N ALA A 119 -4.17 10.37 -12.37
CA ALA A 119 -3.89 9.61 -11.16
C ALA A 119 -2.61 10.07 -10.43
N SER A 120 -1.66 10.70 -11.12
CA SER A 120 -0.48 11.35 -10.54
C SER A 120 -0.78 12.73 -9.94
N GLY A 121 -2.01 13.25 -10.10
CA GLY A 121 -2.45 14.53 -9.54
C GLY A 121 -2.48 15.69 -10.54
N VAL A 122 -2.62 15.42 -11.84
CA VAL A 122 -2.94 16.45 -12.83
C VAL A 122 -4.45 16.73 -12.81
N GLU A 123 -4.83 17.97 -12.51
CA GLU A 123 -6.23 18.37 -12.33
C GLU A 123 -6.75 19.31 -13.43
N ASP A 124 -5.85 19.84 -14.28
CA ASP A 124 -6.18 20.79 -15.34
C ASP A 124 -5.79 20.28 -16.74
N LEU A 125 -6.53 20.74 -17.75
CA LEU A 125 -6.35 20.31 -19.14
C LEU A 125 -5.07 20.85 -19.78
N ALA A 126 -4.54 21.99 -19.32
CA ALA A 126 -3.35 22.58 -19.93
C ALA A 126 -2.11 21.74 -19.59
N THR A 127 -1.96 21.36 -18.32
CA THR A 127 -0.92 20.45 -17.84
C THR A 127 -1.05 19.07 -18.47
N LEU A 128 -2.27 18.52 -18.56
CA LEU A 128 -2.51 17.24 -19.22
C LEU A 128 -2.03 17.26 -20.68
N ARG A 129 -2.43 18.28 -21.44
CA ARG A 129 -2.01 18.46 -22.84
C ARG A 129 -0.52 18.71 -23.00
N HIS A 130 0.13 19.34 -22.02
CA HIS A 130 1.58 19.54 -22.04
C HIS A 130 2.32 18.18 -22.06
N TYR A 131 1.97 17.28 -21.15
CA TYR A 131 2.61 15.95 -21.10
C TYR A 131 2.18 15.03 -22.24
N GLN A 132 0.96 15.16 -22.76
CA GLN A 132 0.53 14.44 -23.97
C GLN A 132 1.40 14.83 -25.18
N ARG A 133 1.63 16.13 -25.41
CA ARG A 133 2.57 16.59 -26.46
C ARG A 133 4.00 16.10 -26.23
N ARG A 134 4.44 16.01 -24.97
CA ARG A 134 5.74 15.44 -24.64
C ARG A 134 5.82 13.96 -25.03
N GLN A 135 4.77 13.18 -24.78
CA GLN A 135 4.69 11.78 -25.23
C GLN A 135 4.72 11.69 -26.75
N GLU A 136 3.96 12.51 -27.47
CA GLU A 136 3.95 12.57 -28.93
C GLU A 136 5.37 12.84 -29.48
N GLY A 137 6.12 13.76 -28.85
CA GLY A 137 7.53 14.01 -29.19
C GLY A 137 8.41 12.78 -29.01
N LEU A 138 8.31 12.10 -27.86
CA LEU A 138 9.06 10.86 -27.58
C LEU A 138 8.72 9.73 -28.57
N ILE A 139 7.45 9.58 -28.93
CA ILE A 139 7.00 8.60 -29.92
C ILE A 139 7.57 8.95 -31.31
N GLY A 140 7.55 10.23 -31.68
CA GLY A 140 8.14 10.71 -32.93
C GLY A 140 9.64 10.41 -33.01
N GLU A 141 10.39 10.69 -31.95
CA GLU A 141 11.82 10.33 -31.86
C GLU A 141 12.04 8.81 -31.97
N LEU A 142 11.25 8.02 -31.25
CA LEU A 142 11.31 6.57 -31.28
C LEU A 142 11.02 6.01 -32.68
N GLN A 143 10.00 6.51 -33.36
CA GLN A 143 9.64 6.11 -34.74
C GLN A 143 10.73 6.51 -35.74
N ASN A 144 11.29 7.73 -35.59
CA ASN A 144 12.34 8.25 -36.46
C ASN A 144 13.70 7.57 -36.24
N SER A 145 13.89 6.81 -35.15
CA SER A 145 15.12 6.04 -34.91
C SER A 145 15.40 4.97 -35.98
N GLY A 146 14.38 4.55 -36.73
CA GLY A 146 14.49 3.47 -37.73
C GLY A 146 14.67 2.06 -37.12
N ARG A 147 14.63 1.94 -35.77
CA ARG A 147 14.89 0.68 -35.05
C ARG A 147 13.64 -0.19 -34.87
N LEU A 148 12.44 0.31 -35.21
CA LEU A 148 11.16 -0.40 -35.02
C LEU A 148 10.81 -1.42 -36.13
N THR A 149 11.77 -1.79 -36.98
CA THR A 149 11.56 -2.62 -38.19
C THR A 149 11.50 -4.14 -37.92
N GLY A 150 11.75 -4.59 -36.69
CA GLY A 150 11.70 -6.01 -36.31
C GLY A 150 10.33 -6.49 -35.81
N GLY A 151 10.28 -7.76 -35.40
CA GLY A 151 9.07 -8.34 -34.81
C GLY A 151 8.69 -7.75 -33.44
N PRO A 152 7.48 -8.04 -32.92
CA PRO A 152 6.96 -7.46 -31.67
C PRO A 152 7.92 -7.51 -30.47
N ARG A 153 8.65 -8.62 -30.28
CA ARG A 153 9.68 -8.77 -29.23
C ARG A 153 10.82 -7.77 -29.37
N HIS A 154 11.33 -7.58 -30.58
CA HIS A 154 12.39 -6.61 -30.86
C HIS A 154 11.90 -5.17 -30.64
N ARG A 155 10.68 -4.87 -31.07
CA ARG A 155 10.06 -3.56 -30.85
C ARG A 155 9.90 -3.25 -29.36
N ALA A 156 9.55 -4.24 -28.53
CA ALA A 156 9.50 -4.10 -27.08
C ALA A 156 10.88 -3.78 -26.48
N GLU A 157 11.94 -4.45 -26.94
CA GLU A 157 13.33 -4.17 -26.55
C GLU A 157 13.75 -2.74 -26.93
N VAL A 158 13.41 -2.30 -28.15
CA VAL A 158 13.73 -0.95 -28.62
C VAL A 158 13.01 0.12 -27.80
N VAL A 159 11.73 -0.05 -27.47
CA VAL A 159 10.99 0.85 -26.55
C VAL A 159 11.67 0.89 -25.19
N PHE A 160 12.02 -0.27 -24.64
CA PHE A 160 12.66 -0.40 -23.34
C PHE A 160 13.99 0.35 -23.29
N GLU A 161 14.87 0.12 -24.27
CA GLU A 161 16.17 0.79 -24.36
C GLU A 161 16.02 2.30 -24.55
N PHE A 162 15.09 2.72 -25.42
CA PHE A 162 14.79 4.13 -25.67
C PHE A 162 14.38 4.84 -24.37
N MET A 163 13.46 4.24 -23.61
CA MET A 163 12.98 4.77 -22.33
C MET A 163 14.12 4.92 -21.31
N HIS A 164 15.02 3.93 -21.22
CA HIS A 164 16.18 4.02 -20.34
C HIS A 164 17.19 5.09 -20.73
N GLN A 165 17.31 5.41 -22.02
CA GLN A 165 18.25 6.40 -22.53
C GLN A 165 17.69 7.83 -22.50
N HIS A 166 16.39 8.01 -22.75
CA HIS A 166 15.78 9.33 -23.00
C HIS A 166 14.82 9.79 -21.91
N VAL A 167 14.33 8.87 -21.06
CA VAL A 167 13.37 9.21 -20.00
C VAL A 167 13.96 8.94 -18.62
N PHE A 168 14.71 7.87 -18.42
CA PHE A 168 15.12 7.38 -17.08
C PHE A 168 16.58 7.71 -16.71
N ASP A 169 17.03 8.91 -17.06
CA ASP A 169 18.39 9.40 -16.80
C ASP A 169 18.62 9.83 -15.33
N GLY A 170 17.55 10.16 -14.60
CA GLY A 170 17.59 10.45 -13.18
C GLY A 170 17.80 9.21 -12.31
N GLY A 171 17.42 8.02 -12.76
CA GLY A 171 17.61 6.78 -12.00
C GLY A 171 16.55 6.50 -10.94
N TYR A 172 16.57 5.27 -10.42
CA TYR A 172 15.51 4.71 -9.59
C TYR A 172 15.38 5.38 -8.21
N GLN A 173 14.15 5.72 -7.82
CA GLN A 173 13.76 6.20 -6.49
C GLN A 173 12.44 5.57 -6.10
N ILE A 174 12.35 4.96 -4.91
CA ILE A 174 11.20 4.13 -4.51
C ILE A 174 9.87 4.93 -4.46
N ASP A 175 9.95 6.21 -4.10
CA ASP A 175 8.84 7.17 -3.97
C ASP A 175 8.51 7.92 -5.28
N ALA A 176 9.25 7.67 -6.37
CA ALA A 176 9.03 8.35 -7.66
C ALA A 176 7.92 7.69 -8.51
N THR A 177 6.70 7.61 -7.96
CA THR A 177 5.52 7.08 -8.69
C THR A 177 4.92 8.10 -9.66
N ASP A 178 5.03 9.40 -9.36
CA ASP A 178 4.46 10.48 -10.18
C ASP A 178 5.09 10.50 -11.57
N LEU A 179 4.28 10.28 -12.62
CA LEU A 179 4.76 10.24 -13.99
C LEU A 179 5.38 11.57 -14.46
N ARG A 180 4.97 12.70 -13.88
CA ARG A 180 5.56 14.01 -14.18
C ARG A 180 7.01 14.05 -13.73
N VAL A 181 7.31 13.47 -12.55
CA VAL A 181 8.68 13.38 -12.03
C VAL A 181 9.54 12.49 -12.93
N ALA A 182 8.99 11.37 -13.40
CA ALA A 182 9.68 10.49 -14.35
C ALA A 182 9.94 11.19 -15.69
N LEU A 183 8.94 11.89 -16.24
CA LEU A 183 9.10 12.60 -17.51
C LEU A 183 10.04 13.80 -17.38
N ASP A 184 9.97 14.59 -16.30
CA ASP A 184 10.72 15.85 -16.20
C ASP A 184 12.13 15.71 -15.63
N ARG A 185 12.34 14.74 -14.72
CA ARG A 185 13.58 14.60 -13.95
C ARG A 185 14.23 13.23 -14.10
N GLY A 186 13.61 12.34 -14.87
CA GLY A 186 14.05 10.96 -15.07
C GLY A 186 14.14 10.11 -13.81
N ARG A 187 13.50 10.52 -12.71
CA ARG A 187 13.38 9.71 -11.48
C ARG A 187 12.14 8.85 -11.57
N PHE A 188 12.28 7.55 -11.38
CA PHE A 188 11.20 6.58 -11.59
C PHE A 188 11.23 5.48 -10.55
N ASN A 189 10.11 4.80 -10.37
CA ASN A 189 10.02 3.53 -9.66
C ASN A 189 9.43 2.43 -10.56
N CYS A 190 9.08 1.29 -9.97
CA CYS A 190 8.52 0.15 -10.70
C CYS A 190 7.16 0.46 -11.35
N VAL A 191 6.29 1.23 -10.67
CA VAL A 191 4.98 1.61 -11.20
C VAL A 191 5.14 2.60 -12.34
N SER A 192 5.83 3.72 -12.11
CA SER A 192 6.00 4.74 -13.16
C SER A 192 6.72 4.18 -14.38
N ALA A 193 7.72 3.30 -14.19
CA ALA A 193 8.42 2.65 -15.28
C ALA A 193 7.55 1.69 -16.08
N SER A 194 6.75 0.87 -15.39
CA SER A 194 5.87 -0.10 -16.04
C SER A 194 4.71 0.57 -16.80
N VAL A 195 4.16 1.66 -16.24
CA VAL A 195 3.12 2.46 -16.91
C VAL A 195 3.69 3.19 -18.12
N LEU A 196 4.84 3.87 -18.01
CA LEU A 196 5.45 4.58 -19.13
C LEU A 196 5.88 3.63 -20.24
N PHE A 197 6.41 2.45 -19.90
CA PHE A 197 6.68 1.40 -20.88
C PHE A 197 5.40 0.99 -21.62
N GLY A 198 4.30 0.75 -20.90
CA GLY A 198 3.00 0.44 -21.50
C GLY A 198 2.47 1.56 -22.41
N CYS A 199 2.66 2.83 -22.02
CA CYS A 199 2.27 3.99 -22.82
C CYS A 199 3.02 4.02 -24.15
N LEU A 200 4.35 3.91 -24.14
CA LEU A 200 5.15 3.98 -25.36
C LEU A 200 5.00 2.73 -26.25
N ALA A 201 4.90 1.55 -25.63
CA ALA A 201 4.73 0.29 -26.33
C ALA A 201 3.34 0.20 -27.01
N GLY A 202 2.29 0.68 -26.34
CA GLY A 202 0.92 0.72 -26.87
C GLY A 202 0.81 1.55 -28.15
N GLU A 203 1.49 2.69 -28.21
CA GLU A 203 1.49 3.62 -29.35
C GLU A 203 2.18 3.06 -30.59
N ILE A 204 3.01 2.04 -30.41
CA ILE A 204 3.59 1.26 -31.50
C ILE A 204 2.85 -0.06 -31.73
N GLY A 205 1.66 -0.24 -31.16
CA GLY A 205 0.80 -1.40 -31.40
C GLY A 205 1.23 -2.67 -30.66
N LEU A 206 1.91 -2.55 -29.53
CA LEU A 206 2.14 -3.66 -28.61
C LEU A 206 1.10 -3.66 -27.50
N GLU A 207 0.47 -4.80 -27.26
CA GLU A 207 -0.41 -4.95 -26.10
C GLU A 207 0.43 -5.21 -24.85
N VAL A 208 0.26 -4.36 -23.83
CA VAL A 208 0.97 -4.46 -22.56
C VAL A 208 -0.02 -4.54 -21.40
N ARG A 209 0.26 -5.45 -20.47
CA ARG A 209 -0.45 -5.64 -19.21
C ARG A 209 0.52 -5.43 -18.04
N GLY A 210 0.02 -5.05 -16.88
CA GLY A 210 0.84 -5.04 -15.67
C GLY A 210 0.96 -6.44 -15.09
N LEU A 211 2.04 -6.70 -14.38
CA LEU A 211 2.28 -7.93 -13.65
C LEU A 211 2.60 -7.58 -12.19
N GLU A 212 1.58 -7.62 -11.34
CA GLU A 212 1.68 -7.29 -9.92
C GLU A 212 2.23 -8.46 -9.12
N ALA A 213 3.29 -8.22 -8.36
CA ALA A 213 3.75 -9.10 -7.29
C ALA A 213 3.70 -8.35 -5.96
N PRO A 214 3.73 -9.03 -4.79
CA PRO A 214 3.75 -8.34 -3.51
C PRO A 214 4.90 -7.34 -3.41
N GLY A 215 4.56 -6.05 -3.38
CA GLY A 215 5.53 -4.95 -3.30
C GLY A 215 6.30 -4.67 -4.60
N HIS A 216 5.87 -5.16 -5.75
CA HIS A 216 6.56 -4.96 -7.03
C HIS A 216 5.62 -5.02 -8.23
N VAL A 217 5.98 -4.37 -9.32
CA VAL A 217 5.25 -4.49 -10.58
C VAL A 217 6.23 -4.54 -11.75
N MET A 218 5.89 -5.37 -12.73
CA MET A 218 6.58 -5.49 -14.01
C MET A 218 5.57 -5.25 -15.15
N SER A 219 6.07 -5.21 -16.38
CA SER A 219 5.21 -5.21 -17.57
C SER A 219 5.23 -6.60 -18.23
N ARG A 220 4.09 -7.00 -18.78
CA ARG A 220 3.97 -8.18 -19.65
C ARG A 220 3.50 -7.74 -21.03
N VAL A 221 4.31 -8.00 -22.05
CA VAL A 221 3.92 -7.80 -23.45
C VAL A 221 3.24 -9.07 -23.96
N ILE A 222 2.06 -8.93 -24.54
CA ILE A 222 1.33 -10.04 -25.14
C ILE A 222 1.84 -10.24 -26.57
N LEU A 223 2.46 -11.40 -26.83
CA LEU A 223 3.04 -11.73 -28.13
C LEU A 223 2.41 -13.02 -28.69
N PRO A 224 2.38 -13.20 -30.02
CA PRO A 224 1.86 -14.43 -30.64
C PRO A 224 2.63 -15.70 -30.24
N ASP A 225 3.93 -15.59 -29.95
CA ASP A 225 4.83 -16.67 -29.57
C ASP A 225 4.89 -16.92 -28.04
N GLY A 226 4.05 -16.21 -27.28
CA GLY A 226 3.97 -16.29 -25.82
C GLY A 226 4.40 -15.01 -25.11
N PRO A 227 3.95 -14.79 -23.87
CA PRO A 227 4.15 -13.53 -23.17
C PRO A 227 5.62 -13.23 -22.92
N LEU A 228 5.97 -11.93 -22.96
CA LEU A 228 7.29 -11.42 -22.59
C LEU A 228 7.16 -10.57 -21.32
N ASP A 229 7.72 -11.06 -20.23
CA ASP A 229 7.85 -10.29 -18.99
C ASP A 229 9.07 -9.36 -19.06
N VAL A 230 8.85 -8.11 -18.68
CA VAL A 230 9.82 -7.01 -18.75
C VAL A 230 9.98 -6.39 -17.36
N GLU A 231 11.16 -6.57 -16.78
CA GLU A 231 11.57 -5.85 -15.56
C GLU A 231 11.98 -4.42 -15.94
N THR A 232 11.02 -3.51 -15.92
CA THR A 232 11.17 -2.15 -16.45
C THR A 232 12.16 -1.29 -15.66
N THR A 233 12.59 -1.73 -14.47
CA THR A 233 13.59 -1.01 -13.67
C THR A 233 15.00 -1.60 -13.77
N CYS A 234 15.20 -2.69 -14.52
CA CYS A 234 16.50 -3.32 -14.70
C CYS A 234 17.09 -2.93 -16.06
N PRO A 235 17.96 -1.91 -16.19
CA PRO A 235 18.44 -1.40 -17.49
C PRO A 235 19.21 -2.42 -18.34
N THR A 236 19.59 -3.56 -17.76
CA THR A 236 20.25 -4.67 -18.47
C THR A 236 19.32 -5.85 -18.76
N TRP A 237 18.00 -5.72 -18.55
CA TRP A 237 17.03 -6.83 -18.60
C TRP A 237 17.15 -7.69 -19.86
N PHE A 238 17.14 -7.07 -21.04
CA PHE A 238 17.24 -7.78 -22.32
C PHE A 238 18.60 -8.44 -22.56
N ARG A 239 19.68 -7.95 -21.92
CA ARG A 239 21.00 -8.61 -21.96
C ARG A 239 21.05 -9.88 -21.11
N LEU A 240 20.10 -10.05 -20.20
CA LEU A 240 20.01 -11.22 -19.31
C LEU A 240 19.13 -12.35 -19.87
N VAL A 241 18.63 -12.23 -21.11
CA VAL A 241 17.70 -13.21 -21.71
C VAL A 241 18.25 -14.64 -21.63
N HIS A 242 19.55 -14.83 -21.89
CA HIS A 242 20.20 -16.14 -21.86
C HIS A 242 20.67 -16.60 -20.48
N ASP A 243 20.44 -15.82 -19.41
CA ASP A 243 20.79 -16.16 -18.03
C ASP A 243 19.56 -16.09 -17.11
N PRO A 244 18.76 -17.17 -17.04
CA PRO A 244 17.54 -17.19 -16.22
C PRO A 244 17.83 -17.01 -14.72
N LYS A 245 19.02 -17.44 -14.24
CA LYS A 245 19.41 -17.24 -12.84
C LYS A 245 19.63 -15.77 -12.53
N ARG A 246 20.35 -15.04 -13.39
CA ARG A 246 20.54 -13.59 -13.23
C ARG A 246 19.26 -12.80 -13.39
N ARG A 247 18.33 -13.22 -14.27
CA ARG A 247 16.99 -12.61 -14.35
C ARG A 247 16.21 -12.76 -13.04
N ALA A 248 16.17 -13.96 -12.49
CA ALA A 248 15.52 -14.21 -11.19
C ALA A 248 16.14 -13.33 -10.09
N GLN A 249 17.46 -13.23 -10.02
CA GLN A 249 18.16 -12.37 -9.06
C GLN A 249 17.90 -10.87 -9.28
N ALA A 250 17.77 -10.42 -10.54
CA ALA A 250 17.46 -9.04 -10.84
C ALA A 250 16.06 -8.67 -10.35
N VAL A 251 15.07 -9.53 -10.61
CA VAL A 251 13.70 -9.38 -10.09
C VAL A 251 13.70 -9.43 -8.56
N GLU A 252 14.38 -10.38 -7.94
CA GLU A 252 14.45 -10.54 -6.48
C GLU A 252 15.12 -9.35 -5.77
N LYS A 253 16.04 -8.63 -6.43
CA LYS A 253 16.61 -7.40 -5.87
C LYS A 253 15.62 -6.24 -5.83
N THR A 254 14.65 -6.23 -6.75
CA THR A 254 13.66 -5.16 -6.89
C THR A 254 12.42 -5.42 -6.03
N ILE A 255 11.98 -6.68 -5.96
CA ILE A 255 10.97 -7.10 -5.00
C ILE A 255 11.64 -6.99 -3.62
N GLY A 256 11.26 -6.00 -2.80
CA GLY A 256 11.75 -5.82 -1.42
C GLY A 256 11.28 -6.94 -0.48
N ARG A 257 11.48 -8.19 -0.89
CA ARG A 257 10.80 -9.37 -0.38
C ARG A 257 11.37 -9.81 0.95
N ASP A 258 10.49 -10.29 1.80
CA ASP A 258 10.86 -11.13 2.94
C ASP A 258 11.19 -12.55 2.42
N PRO A 259 12.44 -13.03 2.57
CA PRO A 259 12.83 -14.37 2.13
C PRO A 259 12.03 -15.50 2.79
N SER A 260 11.36 -15.22 3.91
CA SER A 260 10.57 -16.20 4.66
C SER A 260 9.20 -16.51 4.04
N LYS A 261 8.71 -15.69 3.11
CA LYS A 261 7.40 -15.87 2.48
C LYS A 261 7.52 -16.54 1.11
N SER A 262 6.75 -17.61 0.88
CA SER A 262 6.67 -18.32 -0.40
C SER A 262 6.25 -17.39 -1.56
N PRO A 263 6.70 -17.65 -2.79
CA PRO A 263 6.36 -16.79 -3.93
C PRO A 263 4.87 -16.90 -4.20
N SER A 264 4.11 -15.82 -4.00
CA SER A 264 2.81 -15.72 -4.65
C SER A 264 3.05 -15.55 -6.14
N GLN A 265 2.27 -16.23 -6.97
CA GLN A 265 2.34 -16.00 -8.41
C GLN A 265 1.93 -14.56 -8.70
N PRO A 266 2.65 -13.84 -9.59
CA PRO A 266 2.27 -12.49 -9.96
C PRO A 266 0.88 -12.48 -10.62
N ARG A 267 0.05 -11.50 -10.27
CA ARG A 267 -1.27 -11.27 -10.85
C ARG A 267 -1.12 -10.39 -12.09
N GLN A 268 -1.71 -10.82 -13.20
CA GLN A 268 -1.80 -9.96 -14.38
C GLN A 268 -2.91 -8.92 -14.15
N VAL A 269 -2.60 -7.66 -14.45
CA VAL A 269 -3.52 -6.54 -14.30
C VAL A 269 -3.72 -5.80 -15.62
N SER A 270 -4.95 -5.34 -15.84
CA SER A 270 -5.36 -4.53 -16.98
C SER A 270 -4.76 -3.12 -16.95
N PRO A 271 -4.81 -2.38 -18.07
CA PRO A 271 -4.45 -0.96 -18.09
C PRO A 271 -5.19 -0.11 -17.05
N VAL A 272 -6.46 -0.42 -16.75
CA VAL A 272 -7.23 0.29 -15.72
C VAL A 272 -6.68 -0.01 -14.32
N GLU A 273 -6.51 -1.29 -14.00
CA GLU A 273 -5.96 -1.74 -12.71
C GLU A 273 -4.51 -1.28 -12.52
N MET A 274 -3.75 -1.09 -13.60
CA MET A 274 -2.40 -0.53 -13.54
C MET A 274 -2.40 0.92 -13.02
N ILE A 275 -3.44 1.71 -13.33
CA ILE A 275 -3.62 3.07 -12.79
C ILE A 275 -4.00 3.04 -11.31
N ALA A 276 -4.68 1.99 -10.85
CA ALA A 276 -4.96 1.78 -9.42
C ALA A 276 -3.66 1.77 -8.59
N MET A 277 -2.57 1.23 -9.13
CA MET A 277 -1.26 1.18 -8.46
C MET A 277 -0.66 2.56 -8.19
N ILE A 278 -0.95 3.56 -9.03
CA ILE A 278 -0.51 4.94 -8.80
C ILE A 278 -1.21 5.51 -7.56
N TYR A 279 -2.54 5.34 -7.49
CA TYR A 279 -3.31 5.77 -6.31
C TYR A 279 -2.91 5.01 -5.05
N TYR A 280 -2.66 3.69 -5.15
CA TYR A 280 -2.16 2.88 -4.04
C TYR A 280 -0.83 3.41 -3.50
N ASN A 281 0.17 3.61 -4.36
CA ASN A 281 1.48 4.13 -3.95
C ASN A 281 1.35 5.53 -3.33
N ARG A 282 0.52 6.41 -3.91
CA ARG A 282 0.20 7.72 -3.29
C ARG A 282 -0.37 7.53 -1.89
N GLY A 283 -1.26 6.56 -1.70
CA GLY A 283 -1.80 6.20 -0.38
C GLY A 283 -0.71 5.77 0.62
N VAL A 284 0.26 4.98 0.18
CA VAL A 284 1.43 4.58 1.00
C VAL A 284 2.27 5.80 1.39
N ASP A 285 2.58 6.69 0.44
CA ASP A 285 3.39 7.89 0.69
C ASP A 285 2.69 8.86 1.65
N LEU A 286 1.39 9.08 1.47
CA LEU A 286 0.56 9.91 2.34
C LEU A 286 0.44 9.33 3.75
N LEU A 287 0.32 8.00 3.88
CA LEU A 287 0.31 7.33 5.18
C LEU A 287 1.64 7.49 5.91
N ALA A 288 2.77 7.37 5.20
CA ALA A 288 4.10 7.62 5.76
C ALA A 288 4.25 9.06 6.29
N GLN A 289 3.58 10.02 5.64
CA GLN A 289 3.51 11.42 6.05
C GLN A 289 2.44 11.70 7.13
N ARG A 290 1.74 10.67 7.61
CA ARG A 290 0.60 10.76 8.56
C ARG A 290 -0.58 11.60 8.06
N GLN A 291 -0.70 11.76 6.74
CA GLN A 291 -1.84 12.40 6.09
C GLN A 291 -2.97 11.38 5.92
N PHE A 292 -3.52 10.92 7.04
CA PHE A 292 -4.40 9.75 7.09
C PHE A 292 -5.64 9.84 6.20
N GLU A 293 -6.34 10.96 6.23
CA GLU A 293 -7.54 11.15 5.41
C GLU A 293 -7.23 11.05 3.92
N GLN A 294 -6.19 11.75 3.46
CA GLN A 294 -5.77 11.73 2.06
C GLN A 294 -5.28 10.33 1.65
N ALA A 295 -4.58 9.64 2.54
CA ALA A 295 -4.15 8.26 2.32
C ALA A 295 -5.36 7.31 2.16
N ALA A 296 -6.39 7.46 3.00
CA ALA A 296 -7.61 6.64 2.89
C ALA A 296 -8.33 6.90 1.57
N VAL A 297 -8.46 8.17 1.16
CA VAL A 297 -9.05 8.58 -0.12
C VAL A 297 -8.28 7.99 -1.30
N ALA A 298 -6.94 8.05 -1.28
CA ALA A 298 -6.11 7.51 -2.34
C ALA A 298 -6.28 5.98 -2.48
N ASN A 299 -6.29 5.23 -1.37
CA ASN A 299 -6.52 3.79 -1.43
C ASN A 299 -7.97 3.45 -1.85
N ALA A 300 -8.97 4.25 -1.47
CA ALA A 300 -10.34 4.08 -1.94
C ALA A 300 -10.46 4.30 -3.45
N LYS A 301 -9.76 5.29 -4.00
CA LYS A 301 -9.62 5.51 -5.45
C LYS A 301 -8.94 4.33 -6.14
N ALA A 302 -7.91 3.73 -5.54
CA ALA A 302 -7.29 2.52 -6.06
C ALA A 302 -8.28 1.35 -6.11
N LEU A 303 -9.03 1.10 -5.02
CA LEU A 303 -10.03 0.03 -4.94
C LEU A 303 -11.22 0.24 -5.89
N ARG A 304 -11.51 1.49 -6.29
CA ARG A 304 -12.51 1.78 -7.32
C ARG A 304 -12.07 1.36 -8.72
N LEU A 305 -10.77 1.41 -9.02
CA LEU A 305 -10.21 0.94 -10.29
C LEU A 305 -9.84 -0.55 -10.26
N ASP A 306 -9.58 -1.09 -9.08
CA ASP A 306 -9.16 -2.47 -8.87
C ASP A 306 -9.68 -3.00 -7.53
N ALA A 307 -10.94 -3.48 -7.54
CA ALA A 307 -11.59 -4.01 -6.35
C ALA A 307 -10.91 -5.27 -5.80
N ALA A 308 -10.18 -6.00 -6.64
CA ALA A 308 -9.45 -7.21 -6.28
C ALA A 308 -8.08 -6.93 -5.63
N SER A 309 -7.63 -5.66 -5.60
CA SER A 309 -6.36 -5.27 -5.00
C SER A 309 -6.34 -5.51 -3.48
N THR A 310 -5.70 -6.60 -3.07
CA THR A 310 -5.48 -6.92 -1.66
C THR A 310 -4.47 -5.96 -1.01
N THR A 311 -3.53 -5.42 -1.79
CA THR A 311 -2.54 -4.43 -1.36
C THR A 311 -3.18 -3.09 -1.02
N ALA A 312 -4.04 -2.55 -1.89
CA ALA A 312 -4.79 -1.33 -1.61
C ALA A 312 -5.78 -1.50 -0.44
N ARG A 313 -6.46 -2.65 -0.37
CA ARG A 313 -7.36 -2.98 0.75
C ARG A 313 -6.61 -3.02 2.08
N GLY A 314 -5.49 -3.74 2.14
CA GLY A 314 -4.66 -3.82 3.35
C GLY A 314 -4.12 -2.45 3.78
N ASN A 315 -3.71 -1.61 2.83
CA ASN A 315 -3.22 -0.27 3.12
C ASN A 315 -4.32 0.70 3.58
N LEU A 316 -5.54 0.57 3.05
CA LEU A 316 -6.71 1.30 3.57
C LEU A 316 -7.00 0.91 5.04
N LEU A 317 -7.04 -0.38 5.36
CA LEU A 317 -7.27 -0.86 6.73
C LEU A 317 -6.16 -0.41 7.68
N ALA A 318 -4.90 -0.47 7.25
CA ALA A 318 -3.77 0.05 8.03
C ALA A 318 -3.86 1.58 8.24
N THR A 319 -4.29 2.32 7.23
CA THR A 319 -4.53 3.77 7.32
C THR A 319 -5.61 4.09 8.35
N ILE A 320 -6.77 3.42 8.25
CA ILE A 320 -7.89 3.53 9.19
C ILE A 320 -7.42 3.25 10.63
N ASN A 321 -6.69 2.16 10.82
CA ASN A 321 -6.16 1.77 12.12
C ASN A 321 -5.26 2.85 12.74
N ASN A 322 -4.26 3.31 11.97
CA ASN A 322 -3.29 4.29 12.45
C ASN A 322 -3.93 5.66 12.70
N TRP A 323 -4.92 6.03 11.88
CA TRP A 323 -5.69 7.25 12.07
C TRP A 323 -6.53 7.18 13.34
N ALA A 324 -7.22 6.08 13.59
CA ALA A 324 -8.02 5.89 14.80
C ALA A 324 -7.15 5.92 16.07
N ILE A 325 -5.97 5.30 16.04
CA ILE A 325 -4.99 5.39 17.15
C ILE A 325 -4.60 6.85 17.40
N ALA A 326 -4.31 7.61 16.33
CA ALA A 326 -3.96 9.02 16.46
C ALA A 326 -5.12 9.87 17.04
N LEU A 327 -6.36 9.61 16.62
CA LEU A 327 -7.56 10.27 17.16
C LEU A 327 -7.78 9.93 18.64
N GLY A 328 -7.62 8.66 19.02
CA GLY A 328 -7.72 8.20 20.42
C GLY A 328 -6.67 8.86 21.32
N GLY A 329 -5.44 9.01 20.83
CA GLY A 329 -4.38 9.76 21.52
C GLY A 329 -4.68 11.25 21.73
N LEU A 330 -5.58 11.82 20.92
CA LEU A 330 -6.08 13.19 21.06
C LEU A 330 -7.38 13.29 21.89
N GLY A 331 -7.87 12.16 22.44
CA GLY A 331 -9.15 12.10 23.16
C GLY A 331 -10.39 12.17 22.27
N ARG A 332 -10.23 12.12 20.93
CA ARG A 332 -11.32 12.15 19.95
C ARG A 332 -11.91 10.75 19.76
N TYR A 333 -12.39 10.16 20.85
CA TYR A 333 -12.79 8.75 20.89
C TYR A 333 -13.97 8.41 19.98
N ALA A 334 -14.97 9.28 19.89
CA ALA A 334 -16.13 9.08 19.01
C ALA A 334 -15.72 8.92 17.54
N GLU A 335 -14.82 9.78 17.07
CA GLU A 335 -14.31 9.75 15.69
C GLU A 335 -13.41 8.54 15.45
N ALA A 336 -12.58 8.17 16.44
CA ALA A 336 -11.77 6.95 16.37
C ALA A 336 -12.65 5.70 16.28
N ALA A 337 -13.69 5.61 17.10
CA ALA A 337 -14.64 4.50 17.11
C ALA A 337 -15.40 4.40 15.78
N ASP A 338 -15.93 5.52 15.27
CA ASP A 338 -16.65 5.53 13.99
C ASP A 338 -15.74 5.09 12.83
N LEU A 339 -14.50 5.56 12.81
CA LEU A 339 -13.54 5.20 11.78
C LEU A 339 -13.19 3.70 11.80
N LEU A 340 -13.00 3.12 12.98
CA LEU A 340 -12.75 1.68 13.14
C LEU A 340 -13.96 0.85 12.75
N ARG A 341 -15.17 1.31 13.09
CA ARG A 341 -16.44 0.68 12.68
C ARG A 341 -16.59 0.66 11.16
N GLN A 342 -16.25 1.76 10.47
CA GLN A 342 -16.23 1.80 9.00
C GLN A 342 -15.22 0.80 8.42
N GLY A 343 -14.02 0.68 9.02
CA GLY A 343 -13.04 -0.34 8.64
C GLY A 343 -13.52 -1.78 8.86
N LEU A 344 -14.24 -2.04 9.95
CA LEU A 344 -14.85 -3.35 10.24
C LEU A 344 -16.06 -3.65 9.36
N ALA A 345 -16.74 -2.64 8.81
CA ALA A 345 -17.73 -2.84 7.77
C ALA A 345 -17.10 -3.28 6.43
N LEU A 346 -15.87 -2.84 6.14
CA LEU A 346 -15.10 -3.30 4.98
C LEU A 346 -14.56 -4.73 5.17
N GLU A 347 -14.01 -5.01 6.35
CA GLU A 347 -13.41 -6.30 6.69
C GLU A 347 -13.77 -6.71 8.13
N PRO A 348 -14.91 -7.39 8.36
CA PRO A 348 -15.44 -7.70 9.69
C PRO A 348 -14.53 -8.57 10.56
N HIS A 349 -13.64 -9.33 9.93
CA HIS A 349 -12.75 -10.27 10.61
C HIS A 349 -11.31 -9.75 10.75
N TYR A 350 -11.08 -8.45 10.48
CA TYR A 350 -9.76 -7.86 10.61
C TYR A 350 -9.38 -7.61 12.09
N GLU A 351 -8.72 -8.59 12.69
CA GLU A 351 -8.41 -8.66 14.13
C GLU A 351 -7.80 -7.38 14.72
N THR A 352 -6.87 -6.74 13.99
CA THR A 352 -6.22 -5.51 14.47
C THR A 352 -7.21 -4.37 14.66
N LEU A 353 -8.20 -4.23 13.77
CA LEU A 353 -9.24 -3.20 13.91
C LEU A 353 -10.19 -3.55 15.05
N SER A 354 -10.58 -4.82 15.20
CA SER A 354 -11.46 -5.25 16.29
C SER A 354 -10.82 -4.98 17.66
N LEU A 355 -9.54 -5.33 17.84
CA LEU A 355 -8.79 -5.09 19.07
C LEU A 355 -8.69 -3.58 19.40
N ASN A 356 -8.38 -2.76 18.40
CA ASN A 356 -8.29 -1.32 18.60
C ASN A 356 -9.66 -0.67 18.81
N TYR A 357 -10.74 -1.24 18.24
CA TYR A 357 -12.10 -0.78 18.47
C TYR A 357 -12.49 -0.98 19.94
N ALA A 358 -12.28 -2.18 20.48
CA ALA A 358 -12.49 -2.44 21.90
C ALA A 358 -11.58 -1.58 22.79
N HIS A 359 -10.34 -1.34 22.38
CA HIS A 359 -9.41 -0.48 23.12
C HIS A 359 -9.88 0.97 23.20
N VAL A 360 -10.28 1.57 22.08
CA VAL A 360 -10.79 2.95 22.02
C VAL A 360 -12.03 3.10 22.90
N HIS A 361 -12.95 2.14 22.88
CA HIS A 361 -14.13 2.13 23.75
C HIS A 361 -13.76 2.10 25.24
N ARG A 362 -12.83 1.22 25.65
CA ARG A 362 -12.33 1.18 27.04
C ARG A 362 -11.68 2.50 27.48
N GLN A 363 -10.90 3.12 26.61
CA GLN A 363 -10.29 4.44 26.88
C GLN A 363 -11.36 5.52 27.03
N TRP A 364 -12.36 5.52 26.15
CA TRP A 364 -13.46 6.48 26.19
C TRP A 364 -14.27 6.38 27.48
N ILE A 365 -14.70 5.16 27.85
CA ILE A 365 -15.43 4.91 29.10
C ILE A 365 -14.60 5.37 30.30
N SER A 366 -13.32 5.02 30.33
CA SER A 366 -12.41 5.43 31.41
C SER A 366 -12.29 6.95 31.51
N HIS A 367 -12.20 7.64 30.37
CA HIS A 367 -12.16 9.11 30.31
C HIS A 367 -13.46 9.75 30.80
N LEU A 368 -14.62 9.21 30.41
CA LEU A 368 -15.93 9.68 30.89
C LEU A 368 -16.07 9.52 32.40
N MET A 369 -15.64 8.38 32.93
CA MET A 369 -15.66 8.10 34.38
C MET A 369 -14.75 9.05 35.15
N ALA A 370 -13.52 9.28 34.67
CA ALA A 370 -12.58 10.22 35.27
C ALA A 370 -13.09 11.67 35.24
N SER A 371 -13.85 12.03 34.19
CA SER A 371 -14.45 13.36 34.03
C SER A 371 -15.79 13.52 34.78
N GLY A 372 -16.21 12.52 35.57
CA GLY A 372 -17.45 12.57 36.36
C GLY A 372 -18.73 12.33 35.55
N HIS A 373 -18.64 12.00 34.26
CA HIS A 373 -19.76 11.74 33.38
C HIS A 373 -20.27 10.29 33.46
N ARG A 374 -20.55 9.80 34.67
CA ARG A 374 -20.91 8.39 34.93
C ARG A 374 -22.09 7.89 34.09
N GLY A 375 -23.17 8.67 33.98
CA GLY A 375 -24.33 8.26 33.18
C GLY A 375 -24.01 8.05 31.69
N LYS A 376 -23.10 8.85 31.11
CA LYS A 376 -22.64 8.66 29.73
C LYS A 376 -21.74 7.44 29.60
N ALA A 377 -20.92 7.15 30.62
CA ALA A 377 -20.09 5.96 30.65
C ALA A 377 -20.96 4.68 30.72
N ASP A 378 -21.99 4.67 31.56
CA ASP A 378 -22.94 3.56 31.67
C ASP A 378 -23.69 3.34 30.35
N GLN A 379 -24.15 4.41 29.70
CA GLN A 379 -24.76 4.35 28.38
C GLN A 379 -23.80 3.73 27.34
N MET A 380 -22.55 4.21 27.28
CA MET A 380 -21.54 3.69 26.35
C MET A 380 -21.24 2.20 26.59
N VAL A 381 -21.26 1.75 27.85
CA VAL A 381 -21.11 0.32 28.17
C VAL A 381 -22.28 -0.49 27.61
N GLN A 382 -23.52 -0.02 27.74
CA GLN A 382 -24.68 -0.71 27.16
C GLN A 382 -24.61 -0.76 25.64
N GLU A 383 -24.30 0.38 24.99
CA GLU A 383 -24.13 0.45 23.54
C GLU A 383 -23.02 -0.50 23.05
N ALA A 384 -21.92 -0.62 23.80
CA ALA A 384 -20.83 -1.52 23.48
C ALA A 384 -21.20 -3.02 23.62
N LEU A 385 -22.11 -3.38 24.52
CA LEU A 385 -22.60 -4.75 24.66
C LEU A 385 -23.50 -5.17 23.49
N ASP A 386 -24.24 -4.22 22.92
CA ASP A 386 -25.13 -4.44 21.78
C ASP A 386 -24.39 -4.33 20.42
N ASP A 387 -23.15 -3.84 20.40
CA ASP A 387 -22.37 -3.67 19.16
C ASP A 387 -21.84 -5.03 18.65
N PRO A 388 -22.20 -5.45 17.42
CA PRO A 388 -21.83 -6.75 16.86
C PRO A 388 -20.31 -6.95 16.69
N TYR A 389 -19.53 -5.87 16.67
CA TYR A 389 -18.07 -5.92 16.55
C TYR A 389 -17.35 -6.00 17.90
N LEU A 390 -18.02 -5.67 19.01
CA LEU A 390 -17.47 -5.74 20.36
C LEU A 390 -17.93 -6.96 21.14
N HIS A 391 -19.13 -7.46 20.87
CA HIS A 391 -19.69 -8.63 21.56
C HIS A 391 -18.82 -9.91 21.44
N ARG A 392 -17.86 -9.95 20.50
CA ARG A 392 -16.96 -11.10 20.29
C ARG A 392 -15.63 -11.03 21.04
N GLN A 393 -15.36 -9.97 21.81
CA GLN A 393 -14.10 -9.74 22.54
C GLN A 393 -14.33 -9.49 24.02
#